data_AF-A0A524B2S0-F1
#
_entry.id   AF-A0A524B2S0-F1
#
_cell.length_a   1.000
_cell.length_b   1.000
_cell.length_c   1.000
_cell.angle_alpha   90.00
_cell.angle_beta   90.00
_cell.angle_gamma   90.00
#
_symmetry.space_group_name_H-M   'P 1'
#
loop_
_entity.id
_entity.type
_entity.pdbx_description
1 polymer ?
#
loop_
_entity_poly.entity_id
_entity_poly.type
_entity_poly.pdbx_seq_one_letter_code
_entity_poly.pdbx_strand_id
1 'polypeptide(L)'
;MLDVDHARQLLGRATFLNNIDLPSAIEAAAGLNEDDRVALAADFLCLPLPTSHYVVWLAIERASMPRVVMPIGTGSVTLYDSRLIAEVLGAEPDARRKDLPAELLSAGSYAGMFPADQFTLLARVDLGVRHGSFVDRDARLRLLTLLAPSSRFYPADWSVLPGSVVFRDDIEASYSVFEDVAQTNSSHRLDGVADGWLTQGASALEPHLAAQGSEQLTRLLKLVEWDAAHRSGDAITRVLLSVRTIETIAASHVGDMTWQELLMSYRSVFTWSQLKSELSSTAWHALVAYDRHPDERCRTRLREIHLEVVNYRRSEIVTRLDVLVDRLPEICELWDTDEEWSSGVLVERAVRHEQLVTLQHLWTDAASFQARMDEIEGDLALRERRLVRVRNAAQHGGPILDESVRSIVDLADRARQQIIADMVDGLVKGRACSSTLDGVRRLSDRRRRILSTTKSPVSALSVPVEFT
;
A
#
# COMPACT_ATOMS: atom_id res chain seq x y z
N MET A 1 -5.93 -46.52 13.16
CA MET A 1 -4.93 -45.45 12.94
C MET A 1 -3.56 -46.09 12.98
N LEU A 2 -2.84 -46.09 11.86
CA LEU A 2 -1.42 -46.43 11.87
C LEU A 2 -0.70 -45.47 12.83
N ASP A 3 0.05 -46.02 13.76
CA ASP A 3 0.86 -45.27 14.71
C ASP A 3 1.89 -44.46 13.92
N VAL A 4 1.77 -43.13 13.97
CA VAL A 4 2.63 -42.18 13.25
C VAL A 4 4.08 -42.32 13.71
N ASP A 5 4.31 -42.73 14.95
CA ASP A 5 5.66 -42.98 15.47
C ASP A 5 6.22 -44.30 14.94
N HIS A 6 5.37 -45.30 14.69
CA HIS A 6 5.76 -46.54 14.00
C HIS A 6 6.10 -46.28 12.53
N ALA A 7 5.31 -45.46 11.83
CA ALA A 7 5.61 -45.05 10.45
C ALA A 7 6.91 -44.21 10.38
N ARG A 8 7.12 -43.29 11.32
CA ARG A 8 8.38 -42.53 11.45
C ARG A 8 9.57 -43.42 11.80
N GLN A 9 9.41 -44.47 12.61
CA GLN A 9 10.47 -45.44 12.90
C GLN A 9 10.85 -46.28 11.67
N LEU A 10 9.87 -46.68 10.86
CA LEU A 10 10.12 -47.37 9.58
C LEU A 10 10.84 -46.44 8.58
N LEU A 11 10.46 -45.17 8.52
CA LEU A 11 11.09 -44.16 7.66
C LEU A 11 12.49 -43.75 8.16
N GLY A 12 12.69 -43.66 9.47
CA GLY A 12 13.96 -43.29 10.11
C GLY A 12 15.05 -44.37 10.02
N ARG A 13 14.72 -45.60 9.62
CA ARG A 13 15.71 -46.64 9.28
C ARG A 13 16.13 -46.62 7.81
N ALA A 14 15.43 -45.87 6.94
CA ALA A 14 15.70 -45.82 5.50
C ALA A 14 16.63 -44.67 5.07
N THR A 15 17.09 -43.83 6.00
CA THR A 15 17.83 -42.58 5.76
C THR A 15 19.27 -42.73 5.24
N PHE A 16 19.69 -43.90 4.74
CA PHE A 16 21.02 -44.09 4.13
C PHE A 16 21.04 -44.82 2.79
N LEU A 17 19.92 -44.89 2.05
CA LEU A 17 19.90 -45.50 0.71
C LEU A 17 19.30 -44.54 -0.32
N ASN A 18 20.19 -43.87 -1.06
CA ASN A 18 19.93 -42.88 -2.13
C ASN A 18 19.18 -43.42 -3.37
N ASN A 19 18.37 -44.48 -3.28
CA ASN A 19 17.68 -45.06 -4.44
C ASN A 19 16.42 -45.89 -4.11
N ILE A 20 15.79 -45.65 -2.96
CA ILE A 20 14.47 -46.24 -2.69
C ILE A 20 13.43 -45.23 -3.18
N ASP A 21 12.65 -45.63 -4.18
CA ASP A 21 11.39 -44.99 -4.53
C ASP A 21 10.43 -45.14 -3.34
N LEU A 22 10.60 -44.24 -2.36
CA LEU A 22 9.91 -44.21 -1.07
C LEU A 22 8.39 -44.34 -1.23
N PRO A 23 7.74 -43.64 -2.20
CA PRO A 23 6.34 -43.85 -2.52
C PRO A 23 6.00 -45.33 -2.80
N SER A 24 6.72 -45.98 -3.71
CA SER A 24 6.49 -47.39 -4.08
C SER A 24 6.71 -48.37 -2.92
N ALA A 25 7.69 -48.11 -2.05
CA ALA A 25 7.94 -48.93 -0.87
C ALA A 25 6.86 -48.78 0.21
N ILE A 26 6.37 -47.55 0.44
CA ILE A 26 5.23 -47.28 1.34
C ILE A 26 3.96 -47.92 0.78
N GLU A 27 3.73 -47.83 -0.53
CA GLU A 27 2.58 -48.45 -1.20
C GLU A 27 2.58 -49.97 -1.08
N ALA A 28 3.73 -50.63 -1.31
CA ALA A 28 3.85 -52.07 -1.18
C ALA A 28 3.68 -52.55 0.28
N ALA A 29 4.18 -51.78 1.25
CA ALA A 29 4.06 -52.09 2.67
C ALA A 29 2.65 -51.85 3.23
N ALA A 30 1.89 -50.90 2.67
CA ALA A 30 0.54 -50.60 3.12
C ALA A 30 -0.46 -51.73 2.83
N GLY A 31 -0.19 -52.57 1.81
CA GLY A 31 -1.04 -53.71 1.46
C GLY A 31 -2.46 -53.33 0.99
N LEU A 32 -2.70 -52.05 0.68
CA LEU A 32 -3.99 -51.53 0.24
C LEU A 32 -4.14 -51.69 -1.27
N ASN A 33 -5.26 -52.29 -1.70
CA ASN A 33 -5.65 -52.27 -3.11
C ASN A 33 -6.13 -50.85 -3.53
N GLU A 34 -6.37 -50.64 -4.82
CA GLU A 34 -6.75 -49.32 -5.34
C GLU A 34 -8.04 -48.78 -4.71
N ASP A 35 -9.06 -49.62 -4.52
CA ASP A 35 -10.34 -49.24 -3.90
C ASP A 35 -10.16 -48.84 -2.43
N ASP A 36 -9.34 -49.58 -1.67
CA ASP A 36 -9.01 -49.27 -0.28
C ASP A 36 -8.21 -47.96 -0.17
N ARG A 37 -7.36 -47.66 -1.16
CA ARG A 37 -6.63 -46.38 -1.23
C ARG A 37 -7.58 -45.22 -1.50
N VAL A 38 -8.52 -45.39 -2.44
CA VAL A 38 -9.54 -44.37 -2.73
C VAL A 38 -10.45 -44.16 -1.53
N ALA A 39 -10.87 -45.23 -0.85
CA ALA A 39 -11.66 -45.15 0.36
C ALA A 39 -10.90 -44.46 1.50
N LEU A 40 -9.63 -44.82 1.74
CA LEU A 40 -8.79 -44.19 2.76
C LEU A 40 -8.53 -42.70 2.44
N ALA A 41 -8.28 -42.37 1.18
CA ALA A 41 -8.12 -40.99 0.74
C ALA A 41 -9.44 -40.21 0.92
N ALA A 42 -10.59 -40.79 0.59
CA ALA A 42 -11.89 -40.18 0.81
C ALA A 42 -12.17 -39.98 2.31
N ASP A 43 -11.89 -40.97 3.16
CA ASP A 43 -12.00 -40.87 4.61
C ASP A 43 -11.10 -39.76 5.16
N PHE A 44 -9.85 -39.71 4.70
CA PHE A 44 -8.88 -38.70 5.12
C PHE A 44 -9.25 -37.29 4.66
N LEU A 45 -9.72 -37.13 3.43
CA LEU A 45 -10.23 -35.86 2.89
C LEU A 45 -11.51 -35.40 3.59
N CYS A 46 -12.30 -36.35 4.14
CA CYS A 46 -13.50 -36.09 4.92
C CYS A 46 -13.23 -35.84 6.41
N LEU A 47 -12.00 -36.05 6.91
CA LEU A 47 -11.68 -35.76 8.30
C LEU A 47 -11.85 -34.25 8.56
N PRO A 48 -12.58 -33.85 9.61
CA PRO A 48 -12.67 -32.44 9.97
C PRO A 48 -11.27 -31.93 10.30
N LEU A 49 -10.84 -30.88 9.61
CA LEU A 49 -9.56 -30.26 9.87
C LEU A 49 -9.53 -29.78 11.33
N PRO A 50 -8.48 -30.12 12.10
CA PRO A 50 -8.42 -29.73 13.50
C PRO A 50 -8.47 -28.20 13.60
N THR A 51 -9.26 -27.75 14.57
CA THR A 51 -9.33 -26.35 14.94
C THR A 51 -8.10 -26.02 15.77
N SER A 52 -7.31 -25.06 15.31
CA SER A 52 -6.10 -24.58 15.98
C SER A 52 -5.98 -23.07 15.81
N HIS A 53 -5.15 -22.45 16.64
CA HIS A 53 -4.71 -21.07 16.44
C HIS A 53 -3.66 -21.03 15.32
N TYR A 54 -3.86 -20.17 14.32
CA TYR A 54 -2.94 -20.06 13.19
C TYR A 54 -2.34 -18.65 13.10
N VAL A 55 -1.01 -18.60 12.99
CA VAL A 55 -0.25 -17.39 12.68
C VAL A 55 0.55 -17.63 11.43
N VAL A 56 0.48 -16.71 10.48
CA VAL A 56 1.22 -16.78 9.22
C VAL A 56 2.12 -15.56 9.12
N TRP A 57 3.40 -15.80 8.87
CA TRP A 57 4.37 -14.78 8.56
C TRP A 57 4.54 -14.65 7.06
N LEU A 58 4.39 -13.44 6.56
CA LEU A 58 4.56 -13.05 5.17
C LEU A 58 5.66 -12.00 5.06
N ALA A 59 6.24 -11.84 3.88
CA ALA A 59 7.23 -10.82 3.62
C ALA A 59 6.70 -9.81 2.60
N ILE A 60 6.97 -8.53 2.85
CA ILE A 60 6.64 -7.41 1.97
C ILE A 60 7.96 -6.84 1.52
N GLU A 61 8.23 -6.83 0.22
CA GLU A 61 9.42 -6.21 -0.36
C GLU A 61 9.17 -4.74 -0.74
N ARG A 62 10.28 -4.03 -1.00
CA ARG A 62 10.29 -2.59 -1.34
C ARG A 62 9.55 -1.78 -0.27
N ALA A 63 9.82 -2.18 0.97
CA ALA A 63 9.09 -1.83 2.16
C ALA A 63 10.09 -1.57 3.29
N SER A 64 10.11 -0.34 3.82
CA SER A 64 10.93 0.01 4.97
C SER A 64 10.13 0.81 5.98
N MET A 65 10.49 0.69 7.25
CA MET A 65 9.90 1.51 8.29
C MET A 65 10.98 1.85 9.33
N PRO A 66 10.92 3.03 9.98
CA PRO A 66 11.85 3.35 11.06
C PRO A 66 11.71 2.34 12.21
N ARG A 67 12.82 1.75 12.66
CA ARG A 67 12.84 0.77 13.77
C ARG A 67 12.17 1.28 15.05
N VAL A 68 12.20 2.59 15.28
CA VAL A 68 11.59 3.24 16.47
C VAL A 68 10.07 3.17 16.51
N VAL A 69 9.40 2.88 15.38
CA VAL A 69 7.93 2.79 15.27
C VAL A 69 7.44 1.35 15.35
N MET A 70 8.35 0.37 15.38
CA MET A 70 8.01 -1.05 15.33
C MET A 70 8.02 -1.73 16.71
N PRO A 71 7.17 -2.75 16.92
CA PRO A 71 6.16 -3.27 15.98
C PRO A 71 4.96 -2.32 15.82
N ILE A 72 4.39 -2.27 14.62
CA ILE A 72 3.15 -1.52 14.32
C ILE A 72 2.11 -2.47 13.74
N GLY A 73 0.84 -2.30 14.12
CA GLY A 73 -0.19 -3.19 13.64
C GLY A 73 -1.58 -2.86 14.17
N THR A 74 -2.56 -3.59 13.66
CA THR A 74 -3.98 -3.44 13.99
C THR A 74 -4.49 -4.51 14.94
N GLY A 75 -3.60 -5.34 15.46
CA GLY A 75 -3.94 -6.54 16.23
C GLY A 75 -3.76 -7.79 15.37
N SER A 76 -4.59 -7.98 14.35
CA SER A 76 -4.48 -9.16 13.49
C SER A 76 -3.33 -9.14 12.50
N VAL A 77 -2.85 -7.96 12.13
CA VAL A 77 -1.65 -7.82 11.29
C VAL A 77 -0.67 -6.94 12.04
N THR A 78 0.55 -7.43 12.22
CA THR A 78 1.64 -6.70 12.86
C THR A 78 2.88 -6.74 11.98
N LEU A 79 3.49 -5.60 11.73
CA LEU A 79 4.67 -5.45 10.87
C LEU A 79 5.94 -5.32 11.72
N TYR A 80 7.01 -5.94 11.22
CA TYR A 80 8.34 -6.00 11.83
C TYR A 80 9.43 -5.70 10.79
N ASP A 81 10.55 -5.13 11.21
CA ASP A 81 11.76 -5.01 10.38
C ASP A 81 12.33 -6.42 10.20
N SER A 82 12.51 -6.85 8.95
CA SER A 82 12.99 -8.20 8.69
C SER A 82 14.37 -8.46 9.27
N ARG A 83 15.24 -7.46 9.31
CA ARG A 83 16.58 -7.56 9.92
C ARG A 83 16.49 -7.71 11.43
N LEU A 84 15.53 -7.05 12.08
CA LEU A 84 15.34 -7.21 13.52
C LEU A 84 14.94 -8.66 13.84
N ILE A 85 14.03 -9.24 13.07
CA ILE A 85 13.64 -10.65 13.25
C ILE A 85 14.82 -11.58 12.95
N ALA A 86 15.57 -11.35 11.88
CA ALA A 86 16.74 -12.14 11.53
C ALA A 86 17.86 -12.07 12.59
N GLU A 87 18.19 -10.86 13.07
CA GLU A 87 19.15 -10.61 14.16
C GLU A 87 18.77 -11.41 15.41
N VAL A 88 17.46 -11.46 15.72
CA VAL A 88 16.97 -12.15 16.92
C VAL A 88 16.88 -13.66 16.74
N LEU A 89 16.44 -14.15 15.58
CA LEU A 89 16.37 -15.58 15.29
C LEU A 89 17.76 -16.23 15.16
N GLY A 90 18.77 -15.44 14.75
CA GLY A 90 20.18 -15.85 14.71
C GLY A 90 20.86 -15.89 16.09
N ALA A 91 20.24 -15.36 17.14
CA ALA A 91 20.72 -15.52 18.51
C ALA A 91 20.39 -16.91 19.06
N GLU A 92 21.21 -17.39 19.99
CA GLU A 92 20.97 -18.63 20.73
C GLU A 92 19.55 -18.64 21.34
N PRO A 93 18.83 -19.77 21.38
CA PRO A 93 17.44 -19.85 21.85
C PRO A 93 17.23 -19.20 23.23
N ASP A 94 18.17 -19.41 24.16
CA ASP A 94 18.11 -18.86 25.52
C ASP A 94 18.38 -17.34 25.59
N ALA A 95 19.01 -16.78 24.54
CA ALA A 95 19.32 -15.36 24.41
C ALA A 95 18.26 -14.59 23.62
N ARG A 96 17.26 -15.27 23.05
CA ARG A 96 16.14 -14.62 22.35
C ARG A 96 15.36 -13.76 23.32
N ARG A 97 15.00 -12.56 22.87
CA ARG A 97 14.32 -11.59 23.71
C ARG A 97 12.89 -12.08 24.04
N LYS A 98 12.45 -11.82 25.28
CA LYS A 98 11.11 -12.22 25.77
C LYS A 98 9.95 -11.38 25.21
N ASP A 99 10.25 -10.29 24.52
CA ASP A 99 9.28 -9.39 23.90
C ASP A 99 8.85 -9.82 22.49
N LEU A 100 9.39 -10.95 21.99
CA LEU A 100 9.00 -11.52 20.71
C LEU A 100 7.63 -12.21 20.74
N PRO A 101 6.96 -12.29 19.58
CA PRO A 101 5.85 -13.22 19.39
C PRO A 101 6.23 -14.65 19.80
N ALA A 102 5.35 -15.31 20.55
CA ALA A 102 5.62 -16.62 21.15
C ALA A 102 5.99 -17.67 20.10
N GLU A 103 5.38 -17.60 18.92
CA GLU A 103 5.65 -18.51 17.82
C GLU A 103 7.08 -18.43 17.27
N LEU A 104 7.76 -17.27 17.39
CA LEU A 104 9.16 -17.15 16.96
C LEU A 104 10.13 -17.83 17.91
N LEU A 105 9.73 -18.11 19.14
CA LEU A 105 10.55 -18.86 20.09
C LEU A 105 10.72 -20.32 19.64
N SER A 106 9.73 -20.86 18.91
CA SER A 106 9.75 -22.24 18.38
C SER A 106 10.30 -22.35 16.95
N ALA A 107 10.65 -21.24 16.29
CA ALA A 107 11.05 -21.17 14.87
C ALA A 107 12.43 -21.79 14.54
N GLY A 108 12.91 -22.77 15.31
CA GLY A 108 14.27 -23.32 15.27
C GLY A 108 14.77 -23.64 13.85
N SER A 109 14.02 -24.42 13.08
CA SER A 109 14.38 -24.85 11.72
C SER A 109 14.21 -23.73 10.67
N TYR A 110 13.30 -22.78 10.91
CA TYR A 110 12.91 -21.77 9.94
C TYR A 110 13.57 -20.41 10.14
N ALA A 111 14.43 -20.26 11.14
CA ALA A 111 15.19 -19.03 11.38
C ALA A 111 15.90 -18.51 10.11
N GLY A 112 16.50 -19.42 9.33
CA GLY A 112 17.19 -19.07 8.08
C GLY A 112 16.27 -18.90 6.86
N MET A 113 14.96 -19.14 6.99
CA MET A 113 14.00 -19.00 5.90
C MET A 113 13.48 -17.57 5.78
N PHE A 114 13.48 -16.80 6.88
CA PHE A 114 13.02 -15.41 6.83
C PHE A 114 13.97 -14.54 6.00
N PRO A 115 13.46 -13.71 5.09
CA PRO A 115 14.30 -12.72 4.42
C PRO A 115 14.87 -11.73 5.44
N ALA A 116 16.08 -11.25 5.19
CA ALA A 116 16.83 -10.36 6.08
C ALA A 116 17.32 -9.09 5.36
N ASP A 117 16.56 -8.61 4.38
CA ASP A 117 16.89 -7.42 3.57
C ASP A 117 16.49 -6.12 4.29
N GLN A 118 17.29 -5.07 4.12
CA GLN A 118 17.01 -3.71 4.57
C GLN A 118 15.66 -3.16 4.06
N PHE A 119 15.16 -3.65 2.92
CA PHE A 119 13.92 -3.19 2.30
C PHE A 119 12.80 -4.22 2.30
N THR A 120 12.84 -5.11 3.28
CA THR A 120 11.79 -6.08 3.52
C THR A 120 11.19 -5.87 4.92
N LEU A 121 9.87 -5.78 4.97
CA LEU A 121 9.09 -5.89 6.20
C LEU A 121 8.52 -7.30 6.32
N LEU A 122 8.46 -7.82 7.54
CA LEU A 122 7.76 -9.06 7.84
C LEU A 122 6.39 -8.72 8.45
N ALA A 123 5.35 -9.37 7.94
CA ALA A 123 3.99 -9.24 8.43
C ALA A 123 3.58 -10.51 9.18
N ARG A 124 3.40 -10.40 10.49
CA ARG A 124 2.73 -11.40 11.32
C ARG A 124 1.22 -11.24 11.13
N VAL A 125 0.57 -12.24 10.55
CA VAL A 125 -0.88 -12.29 10.35
C VAL A 125 -1.50 -13.34 11.26
N ASP A 126 -2.22 -12.87 12.28
CA ASP A 126 -2.98 -13.69 13.21
C ASP A 126 -4.37 -13.99 12.65
N LEU A 127 -4.62 -15.26 12.35
CA LEU A 127 -5.90 -15.73 11.83
C LEU A 127 -6.85 -16.22 12.93
N GLY A 128 -6.42 -16.15 14.20
CA GLY A 128 -7.19 -16.66 15.32
C GLY A 128 -7.36 -18.18 15.27
N VAL A 129 -8.35 -18.66 16.03
CA VAL A 129 -8.69 -20.08 16.12
C VAL A 129 -9.64 -20.45 14.99
N ARG A 130 -9.22 -21.36 14.10
CA ARG A 130 -9.99 -21.75 12.91
C ARG A 130 -9.61 -23.14 12.38
N HIS A 131 -10.34 -23.61 11.38
CA HIS A 131 -9.93 -24.78 10.60
C HIS A 131 -8.78 -24.41 9.66
N GLY A 132 -7.78 -25.30 9.54
CA GLY A 132 -6.50 -25.04 8.87
C GLY A 132 -6.50 -24.99 7.34
N SER A 133 -7.65 -25.03 6.66
CA SER A 133 -7.66 -24.98 5.20
C SER A 133 -7.25 -23.61 4.69
N PHE A 134 -6.25 -23.59 3.80
CA PHE A 134 -5.79 -22.40 3.05
C PHE A 134 -5.33 -21.21 3.90
N VAL A 135 -4.75 -21.45 5.10
CA VAL A 135 -4.32 -20.39 6.03
C VAL A 135 -3.36 -19.38 5.41
N ASP A 136 -2.41 -19.81 4.58
CA ASP A 136 -1.48 -18.90 3.88
C ASP A 136 -2.23 -17.93 2.95
N ARG A 137 -3.11 -18.47 2.09
CA ARG A 137 -3.93 -17.68 1.18
C ARG A 137 -4.78 -16.67 1.94
N ASP A 138 -5.39 -17.06 3.06
CA ASP A 138 -6.24 -16.18 3.85
C ASP A 138 -5.44 -15.08 4.55
N ALA A 139 -4.26 -15.42 5.08
CA ALA A 139 -3.34 -14.43 5.64
C ALA A 139 -2.88 -13.41 4.61
N ARG A 140 -2.54 -13.88 3.40
CA ARG A 140 -2.15 -13.05 2.27
C ARG A 140 -3.27 -12.12 1.82
N LEU A 141 -4.50 -12.63 1.67
CA LEU A 141 -5.67 -11.80 1.38
C LEU A 141 -5.90 -10.76 2.47
N ARG A 142 -5.78 -11.12 3.75
CA ARG A 142 -5.93 -10.20 4.88
C ARG A 142 -4.87 -9.09 4.85
N LEU A 143 -3.61 -9.44 4.59
CA LEU A 143 -2.53 -8.47 4.46
C LEU A 143 -2.75 -7.52 3.27
N LEU A 144 -3.10 -8.04 2.10
CA LEU A 144 -3.36 -7.21 0.92
C LEU A 144 -4.57 -6.30 1.12
N THR A 145 -5.58 -6.77 1.84
CA THR A 145 -6.75 -5.97 2.22
C THR A 145 -6.36 -4.75 3.04
N LEU A 146 -5.37 -4.92 3.93
CA LEU A 146 -4.82 -3.86 4.74
C LEU A 146 -3.94 -2.88 3.93
N LEU A 147 -3.10 -3.42 3.05
CA LEU A 147 -2.09 -2.66 2.34
C LEU A 147 -2.63 -1.94 1.10
N ALA A 148 -3.52 -2.56 0.32
CA ALA A 148 -3.98 -2.01 -0.95
C ALA A 148 -4.55 -0.58 -0.83
N PRO A 149 -5.36 -0.23 0.19
CA PRO A 149 -5.87 1.14 0.33
C PRO A 149 -4.79 2.18 0.67
N SER A 150 -3.63 1.77 1.19
CA SER A 150 -2.50 2.69 1.46
C SER A 150 -1.96 3.33 0.17
N SER A 151 -2.20 2.69 -0.99
CA SER A 151 -1.73 3.13 -2.30
C SER A 151 -2.28 4.50 -2.73
N ARG A 152 -3.34 5.01 -2.08
CA ARG A 152 -3.86 6.38 -2.31
C ARG A 152 -2.87 7.46 -1.89
N PHE A 153 -2.22 7.21 -0.76
CA PHE A 153 -1.37 8.20 -0.09
C PHE A 153 0.06 8.05 -0.59
N TYR A 154 0.47 6.81 -0.82
CA TYR A 154 1.80 6.46 -1.26
C TYR A 154 1.67 5.46 -2.39
N PRO A 155 1.75 5.93 -3.65
CA PRO A 155 2.06 5.14 -4.84
C PRO A 155 3.30 4.27 -4.66
N ALA A 156 3.22 3.24 -3.82
CA ALA A 156 4.36 2.45 -3.42
C ALA A 156 4.34 1.14 -4.20
N ASP A 157 5.53 0.77 -4.66
CA ASP A 157 5.79 -0.44 -5.43
C ASP A 157 6.10 -1.62 -4.53
N TRP A 158 5.47 -1.66 -3.35
CA TRP A 158 5.56 -2.82 -2.48
C TRP A 158 4.87 -4.00 -3.14
N SER A 159 5.39 -5.19 -2.87
CA SER A 159 4.77 -6.45 -3.25
C SER A 159 4.86 -7.42 -2.07
N VAL A 160 3.89 -8.32 -1.95
CA VAL A 160 3.94 -9.39 -0.95
C VAL A 160 4.65 -10.57 -1.59
N LEU A 161 5.89 -10.82 -1.17
CA LEU A 161 6.73 -11.89 -1.71
C LEU A 161 5.98 -13.23 -1.65
N PRO A 162 6.04 -14.05 -2.71
CA PRO A 162 5.61 -15.44 -2.60
C PRO A 162 6.48 -16.13 -1.54
N GLY A 163 5.86 -16.99 -0.73
CA GLY A 163 6.49 -17.52 0.48
C GLY A 163 5.66 -17.23 1.73
N SER A 164 5.84 -18.06 2.75
CA SER A 164 5.13 -17.97 4.03
C SER A 164 5.76 -18.87 5.07
N VAL A 165 5.65 -18.49 6.34
CA VAL A 165 5.94 -19.39 7.47
C VAL A 165 4.69 -19.50 8.33
N VAL A 166 4.20 -20.72 8.54
CA VAL A 166 2.95 -21.00 9.23
C VAL A 166 3.23 -21.65 10.57
N PHE A 167 2.63 -21.08 11.61
CA PHE A 167 2.62 -21.61 12.96
C PHE A 167 1.20 -22.04 13.32
N ARG A 168 1.10 -23.16 14.02
CA ARG A 168 -0.12 -23.74 14.56
C ARG A 168 0.06 -23.94 16.06
N ASP A 169 -0.75 -23.25 16.87
CA ASP A 169 -0.66 -23.28 18.33
C ASP A 169 0.77 -22.96 18.81
N ASP A 170 1.36 -21.89 18.29
CA ASP A 170 2.75 -21.42 18.51
C ASP A 170 3.86 -22.40 18.10
N ILE A 171 3.50 -23.50 17.44
CA ILE A 171 4.44 -24.51 16.95
C ILE A 171 4.56 -24.42 15.43
N GLU A 172 5.78 -24.59 14.95
CA GLU A 172 6.09 -24.73 13.54
C GLU A 172 5.17 -25.76 12.84
N ALA A 173 4.45 -25.35 11.79
CA ALA A 173 3.48 -26.20 11.10
C ALA A 173 3.82 -26.43 9.63
N SER A 174 4.13 -25.37 8.90
CA SER A 174 4.56 -25.46 7.49
C SER A 174 5.29 -24.20 7.05
N TYR A 175 5.92 -24.26 5.89
CA TYR A 175 6.52 -23.11 5.26
C TYR A 175 6.50 -23.25 3.74
N SER A 176 6.62 -22.12 3.07
CA SER A 176 6.99 -22.02 1.66
C SER A 176 8.16 -21.05 1.55
N VAL A 177 9.13 -21.38 0.72
CA VAL A 177 10.36 -20.60 0.56
C VAL A 177 10.00 -19.21 0.02
N PHE A 178 10.54 -18.16 0.66
CA PHE A 178 10.45 -16.83 0.09
C PHE A 178 11.35 -16.77 -1.15
N GLU A 179 10.78 -16.43 -2.30
CA GLU A 179 11.58 -16.31 -3.52
C GLU A 179 12.69 -15.27 -3.31
N ASP A 180 13.90 -15.65 -3.74
CA ASP A 180 15.08 -14.80 -3.67
C ASP A 180 14.93 -13.71 -4.74
N VAL A 181 14.29 -12.60 -4.38
CA VAL A 181 14.15 -11.47 -5.29
C VAL A 181 15.52 -10.81 -5.40
N ALA A 182 16.05 -10.75 -6.62
CA ALA A 182 17.31 -10.09 -6.94
C ALA A 182 17.41 -8.79 -6.14
N GLN A 183 18.42 -8.69 -5.26
CA GLN A 183 18.63 -7.57 -4.35
C GLN A 183 18.33 -6.25 -5.07
N THR A 184 17.18 -5.66 -4.74
CA THR A 184 16.78 -4.42 -5.39
C THR A 184 17.57 -3.30 -4.73
N ASN A 185 18.52 -2.70 -5.47
CA ASN A 185 19.32 -1.57 -5.00
C ASN A 185 18.50 -0.28 -4.76
N SER A 186 17.19 -0.31 -5.00
CA SER A 186 16.29 0.84 -4.85
C SER A 186 15.04 0.44 -4.10
N SER A 187 14.86 1.01 -2.92
CA SER A 187 13.59 0.97 -2.19
C SER A 187 12.80 2.24 -2.38
N HIS A 188 11.48 2.10 -2.41
CA HIS A 188 10.61 3.18 -1.95
C HIS A 188 10.47 3.02 -0.43
N ARG A 189 10.80 4.05 0.33
CA ARG A 189 10.59 4.03 1.78
C ARG A 189 9.08 3.97 2.04
N LEU A 190 8.61 2.92 2.71
CA LEU A 190 7.23 2.86 3.25
C LEU A 190 7.09 3.79 4.47
N ASP A 191 8.10 4.57 4.83
CA ASP A 191 8.07 5.58 5.88
C ASP A 191 6.80 6.46 5.74
N GLY A 192 6.36 6.78 4.52
CA GLY A 192 5.08 7.44 4.29
C GLY A 192 3.84 6.62 4.66
N VAL A 193 3.77 5.32 4.32
CA VAL A 193 2.63 4.44 4.68
C VAL A 193 2.56 4.18 6.19
N ALA A 194 3.71 4.18 6.87
CA ALA A 194 3.79 4.12 8.33
C ALA A 194 3.29 5.41 8.98
N ASP A 195 3.57 6.56 8.37
CA ASP A 195 3.12 7.88 8.79
C ASP A 195 1.59 8.03 8.58
N GLY A 196 0.80 7.46 9.49
CA GLY A 196 -0.65 7.66 9.61
C GLY A 196 -1.52 6.49 9.19
N TRP A 197 -1.34 5.93 7.97
CA TRP A 197 -2.25 4.91 7.44
C TRP A 197 -2.30 3.66 8.32
N LEU A 198 -1.14 3.07 8.64
CA LEU A 198 -1.09 1.85 9.45
C LEU A 198 -1.56 2.03 10.89
N THR A 199 -1.58 3.27 11.41
CA THR A 199 -2.07 3.54 12.77
C THR A 199 -3.57 3.86 12.84
N GLN A 200 -4.13 4.58 11.86
CA GLN A 200 -5.52 5.03 11.90
C GLN A 200 -6.39 4.35 10.84
N GLY A 201 -5.94 4.37 9.59
CA GLY A 201 -6.67 3.76 8.47
C GLY A 201 -6.82 2.26 8.65
N ALA A 202 -5.72 1.60 9.01
CA ALA A 202 -5.68 0.18 9.29
C ALA A 202 -6.55 -0.20 10.51
N SER A 203 -6.50 0.58 11.60
CA SER A 203 -7.37 0.38 12.77
C SER A 203 -8.85 0.52 12.45
N ALA A 204 -9.21 1.42 11.53
CA ALA A 204 -10.59 1.56 11.05
C ALA A 204 -11.03 0.40 10.15
N LEU A 205 -10.10 -0.26 9.46
CA LEU A 205 -10.37 -1.45 8.64
C LEU A 205 -10.40 -2.74 9.46
N GLU A 206 -9.72 -2.80 10.60
CA GLU A 206 -9.61 -4.01 11.43
C GLU A 206 -10.95 -4.72 11.70
N PRO A 207 -12.04 -4.02 12.09
CA PRO A 207 -13.34 -4.66 12.33
C PRO A 207 -13.92 -5.34 11.07
N HIS A 208 -13.46 -4.92 9.90
CA HIS A 208 -13.90 -5.41 8.60
C HIS A 208 -12.99 -6.49 8.01
N LEU A 209 -11.76 -6.65 8.51
CA LEU A 209 -10.81 -7.67 8.02
C LEU A 209 -11.21 -9.11 8.38
N ALA A 210 -12.01 -9.29 9.43
CA ALA A 210 -12.43 -10.60 9.92
C ALA A 210 -13.64 -11.20 9.17
N ALA A 211 -14.40 -10.36 8.43
CA ALA A 211 -15.50 -10.84 7.62
C ALA A 211 -14.94 -11.60 6.41
N GLN A 212 -15.43 -12.81 6.14
CA GLN A 212 -15.04 -13.58 4.94
C GLN A 212 -15.11 -12.67 3.71
N GLY A 213 -13.96 -12.44 3.08
CA GLY A 213 -13.85 -11.54 1.95
C GLY A 213 -14.82 -11.97 0.85
N SER A 214 -15.59 -11.01 0.32
CA SER A 214 -16.48 -11.29 -0.81
C SER A 214 -15.67 -11.87 -1.98
N GLU A 215 -16.30 -12.68 -2.83
CA GLU A 215 -15.64 -13.20 -4.03
C GLU A 215 -15.09 -12.03 -4.88
N GLN A 216 -15.82 -10.92 -4.93
CA GLN A 216 -15.41 -9.70 -5.60
C GLN A 216 -14.12 -9.11 -5.01
N LEU A 217 -13.98 -9.05 -3.68
CA LEU A 217 -12.76 -8.60 -3.01
C LEU A 217 -11.59 -9.54 -3.33
N THR A 218 -11.81 -10.86 -3.24
CA THR A 218 -10.79 -11.86 -3.56
C THR A 218 -10.26 -11.70 -4.98
N ARG A 219 -11.15 -11.52 -5.97
CA ARG A 219 -10.76 -11.29 -7.38
C ARG A 219 -9.96 -10.00 -7.54
N LEU A 220 -10.37 -8.92 -6.85
CA LEU A 220 -9.68 -7.64 -6.90
C LEU A 220 -8.28 -7.73 -6.26
N LEU A 221 -8.14 -8.40 -5.12
CA LEU A 221 -6.83 -8.58 -4.46
C LEU A 221 -5.87 -9.43 -5.29
N LYS A 222 -6.36 -10.46 -5.98
CA LYS A 222 -5.54 -11.20 -6.96
C LYS A 222 -5.04 -10.30 -8.09
N LEU A 223 -5.86 -9.36 -8.55
CA LEU A 223 -5.45 -8.36 -9.54
C LEU A 223 -4.38 -7.42 -8.96
N VAL A 224 -4.45 -7.05 -7.68
CA VAL A 224 -3.40 -6.28 -6.98
C VAL A 224 -2.07 -7.04 -6.95
N GLU A 225 -2.08 -8.32 -6.60
CA GLU A 225 -0.87 -9.15 -6.60
C GLU A 225 -0.27 -9.28 -7.99
N TRP A 226 -1.12 -9.60 -8.98
CA TRP A 226 -0.70 -9.72 -10.35
C TRP A 226 -0.10 -8.41 -10.86
N ASP A 227 -0.72 -7.28 -10.57
CA ASP A 227 -0.20 -5.97 -10.93
C ASP A 227 1.16 -5.69 -10.26
N ALA A 228 1.31 -5.97 -8.96
CA ALA A 228 2.56 -5.75 -8.24
C ALA A 228 3.72 -6.55 -8.85
N ALA A 229 3.47 -7.81 -9.22
CA ALA A 229 4.47 -8.70 -9.81
C ALA A 229 5.00 -8.23 -11.18
N HIS A 230 4.25 -7.43 -11.94
CA HIS A 230 4.62 -7.00 -13.29
C HIS A 230 5.04 -5.53 -13.38
N ARG A 231 5.17 -4.85 -12.23
CA ARG A 231 5.33 -3.39 -12.19
C ARG A 231 6.74 -2.90 -12.53
N SER A 232 7.76 -3.76 -12.47
CA SER A 232 9.14 -3.45 -12.85
C SER A 232 9.39 -3.47 -14.36
N GLY A 233 8.35 -3.60 -15.18
CA GLY A 233 8.45 -3.48 -16.63
C GLY A 233 8.88 -2.07 -17.08
N ASP A 234 9.22 -1.95 -18.37
CA ASP A 234 9.49 -0.66 -18.99
C ASP A 234 8.24 0.26 -18.98
N ALA A 235 8.42 1.53 -19.35
CA ALA A 235 7.35 2.53 -19.24
C ALA A 235 6.11 2.16 -20.07
N ILE A 236 6.28 1.52 -21.23
CA ILE A 236 5.15 1.08 -22.05
C ILE A 236 4.44 -0.12 -21.41
N THR A 237 5.18 -1.09 -20.88
CA THR A 237 4.60 -2.23 -20.14
C THR A 237 3.77 -1.73 -18.96
N ARG A 238 4.29 -0.77 -18.17
CA ARG A 238 3.56 -0.14 -17.05
C ARG A 238 2.27 0.54 -17.52
N VAL A 239 2.33 1.31 -18.62
CA VAL A 239 1.14 1.93 -19.20
C VAL A 239 0.08 0.89 -19.59
N LEU A 240 0.48 -0.19 -20.27
CA LEU A 240 -0.43 -1.24 -20.71
C LEU A 240 -1.01 -2.03 -19.53
N LEU A 241 -0.19 -2.35 -18.53
CA LEU A 241 -0.59 -2.99 -17.29
C LEU A 241 -1.62 -2.14 -16.53
N SER A 242 -1.35 -0.84 -16.43
CA SER A 242 -2.22 0.12 -15.77
C SER A 242 -3.57 0.25 -16.47
N VAL A 243 -3.60 0.39 -17.80
CA VAL A 243 -4.87 0.42 -18.54
C VAL A 243 -5.60 -0.92 -18.44
N ARG A 244 -4.90 -2.05 -18.55
CA ARG A 244 -5.52 -3.37 -18.46
C ARG A 244 -6.17 -3.60 -17.10
N THR A 245 -5.51 -3.19 -16.04
CA THR A 245 -6.03 -3.27 -14.67
C THR A 245 -7.29 -2.43 -14.50
N ILE A 246 -7.29 -1.18 -14.99
CA ILE A 246 -8.46 -0.29 -14.96
C ILE A 246 -9.61 -0.89 -15.79
N GLU A 247 -9.31 -1.45 -16.97
CA GLU A 247 -10.28 -2.14 -17.84
C GLU A 247 -10.91 -3.35 -17.16
N THR A 248 -10.11 -4.19 -16.50
CA THR A 248 -10.61 -5.32 -15.71
C THR A 248 -11.51 -4.86 -14.56
N ILE A 249 -11.14 -3.80 -13.84
CA ILE A 249 -11.97 -3.23 -12.77
C ILE A 249 -13.29 -2.69 -13.34
N ALA A 250 -13.23 -1.93 -14.42
CA ALA A 250 -14.42 -1.36 -15.06
C ALA A 250 -15.39 -2.48 -15.46
N ALA A 251 -14.94 -3.45 -16.25
CA ALA A 251 -15.77 -4.52 -16.80
C ALA A 251 -16.25 -5.54 -15.75
N SER A 252 -15.39 -5.92 -14.80
CA SER A 252 -15.68 -7.04 -13.87
C SER A 252 -16.25 -6.60 -12.53
N HIS A 253 -16.09 -5.33 -12.15
CA HIS A 253 -16.46 -4.86 -10.81
C HIS A 253 -17.43 -3.69 -10.80
N VAL A 254 -17.36 -2.79 -11.79
CA VAL A 254 -18.22 -1.60 -11.84
C VAL A 254 -19.45 -1.81 -12.73
N GLY A 255 -19.32 -2.54 -13.85
CA GLY A 255 -20.41 -2.88 -14.78
C GLY A 255 -20.04 -2.61 -16.24
N ASP A 256 -21.04 -2.31 -17.09
CA ASP A 256 -20.86 -1.95 -18.51
C ASP A 256 -20.25 -0.53 -18.68
N MET A 257 -19.06 -0.33 -18.12
CA MET A 257 -18.30 0.91 -18.17
C MET A 257 -16.99 0.68 -18.91
N THR A 258 -16.64 1.60 -19.79
CA THR A 258 -15.33 1.60 -20.42
C THR A 258 -14.26 2.06 -19.44
N TRP A 259 -13.00 1.64 -19.63
CA TRP A 259 -11.90 2.10 -18.77
C TRP A 259 -11.70 3.62 -18.84
N GLN A 260 -12.04 4.23 -19.98
CA GLN A 260 -11.99 5.69 -20.17
C GLN A 260 -13.03 6.40 -19.31
N GLU A 261 -14.27 5.92 -19.29
CA GLU A 261 -15.35 6.49 -18.45
C GLU A 261 -15.03 6.36 -16.95
N LEU A 262 -14.44 5.21 -16.56
CA LEU A 262 -13.97 5.02 -15.20
C LEU A 262 -12.87 6.02 -14.85
N LEU A 263 -11.85 6.16 -15.71
CA LEU A 263 -10.76 7.12 -15.53
C LEU A 263 -11.28 8.57 -15.45
N MET A 264 -12.19 8.95 -16.34
CA MET A 264 -12.81 10.28 -16.36
C MET A 264 -13.56 10.60 -15.06
N SER A 265 -14.18 9.59 -14.44
CA SER A 265 -14.87 9.76 -13.15
C SER A 265 -13.91 10.16 -12.01
N TYR A 266 -12.61 9.89 -12.16
CA TYR A 266 -11.57 10.25 -11.20
C TYR A 266 -10.84 11.55 -11.51
N ARG A 267 -11.13 12.23 -12.63
CA ARG A 267 -10.42 13.46 -13.03
C ARG A 267 -10.41 14.52 -11.93
N SER A 268 -11.57 14.76 -11.32
CA SER A 268 -11.71 15.70 -10.20
C SER A 268 -10.83 15.30 -9.00
N VAL A 269 -10.72 14.00 -8.70
CA VAL A 269 -9.84 13.52 -7.62
C VAL A 269 -8.39 13.88 -7.91
N PHE A 270 -7.92 13.69 -9.15
CA PHE A 270 -6.55 14.02 -9.55
C PHE A 270 -6.29 15.52 -9.56
N THR A 271 -7.21 16.33 -10.10
CA THR A 271 -7.12 17.81 -10.07
C THR A 271 -6.94 18.31 -8.65
N TRP A 272 -7.80 17.85 -7.73
CA TRP A 272 -7.73 18.24 -6.33
C TRP A 272 -6.47 17.71 -5.63
N SER A 273 -6.02 16.50 -5.96
CA SER A 273 -4.78 15.96 -5.43
C SER A 273 -3.56 16.78 -5.85
N GLN A 274 -3.52 17.24 -7.11
CA GLN A 274 -2.47 18.11 -7.61
C GLN A 274 -2.48 19.48 -6.91
N LEU A 275 -3.64 20.13 -6.79
CA LEU A 275 -3.76 21.42 -6.08
C LEU A 275 -3.30 21.31 -4.61
N LYS A 276 -3.72 20.24 -3.92
CA LYS A 276 -3.28 19.97 -2.54
C LYS A 276 -1.76 19.72 -2.47
N SER A 277 -1.19 19.03 -3.45
CA SER A 277 0.25 18.79 -3.51
C SER A 277 1.03 20.09 -3.76
N GLU A 278 0.54 20.97 -4.64
CA GLU A 278 1.14 22.29 -4.90
C GLU A 278 1.13 23.16 -3.65
N LEU A 279 0.00 23.19 -2.93
CA LEU A 279 -0.14 23.86 -1.64
C LEU A 279 0.81 23.30 -0.58
N SER A 280 0.73 22.01 -0.31
CA SER A 280 1.53 21.35 0.72
C SER A 280 3.03 21.46 0.43
N SER A 281 3.48 21.16 -0.78
CA SER A 281 4.91 21.13 -1.13
C SER A 281 5.55 22.51 -1.03
N THR A 282 4.89 23.54 -1.58
CA THR A 282 5.41 24.91 -1.58
C THR A 282 5.49 25.46 -0.16
N ALA A 283 4.42 25.31 0.62
CA ALA A 283 4.38 25.77 2.00
C ALA A 283 5.30 24.96 2.92
N TRP A 284 5.35 23.64 2.77
CA TRP A 284 6.22 22.77 3.57
C TRP A 284 7.68 23.16 3.40
N HIS A 285 8.13 23.42 2.18
CA HIS A 285 9.50 23.87 1.96
C HIS A 285 9.79 25.22 2.61
N ALA A 286 8.82 26.14 2.67
CA ALA A 286 8.97 27.39 3.41
C ALA A 286 9.01 27.15 4.93
N LEU A 287 8.18 26.26 5.45
CA LEU A 287 8.06 25.95 6.87
C LEU A 287 9.15 25.04 7.42
N VAL A 288 9.89 24.30 6.58
CA VAL A 288 11.05 23.50 7.03
C VAL A 288 12.37 24.27 6.87
N ALA A 289 12.39 25.30 6.02
CA ALA A 289 13.56 26.14 5.82
C ALA A 289 13.65 27.31 6.81
N TYR A 290 12.83 27.36 7.88
CA TYR A 290 12.83 28.50 8.81
C TYR A 290 14.21 28.74 9.43
N ASP A 291 15.01 27.71 9.72
CA ASP A 291 16.34 27.86 10.34
C ASP A 291 17.31 28.70 9.50
N ARG A 292 17.03 28.84 8.20
CA ARG A 292 17.83 29.67 7.28
C ARG A 292 17.46 31.15 7.34
N HIS A 293 16.31 31.51 7.91
CA HIS A 293 15.86 32.89 8.01
C HIS A 293 16.83 33.70 8.90
N PRO A 294 17.26 34.93 8.54
CA PRO A 294 18.22 35.72 9.30
C PRO A 294 17.68 36.22 10.65
N ASP A 295 16.45 36.74 10.68
CA ASP A 295 15.77 37.18 11.90
C ASP A 295 15.30 36.00 12.77
N GLU A 296 15.75 35.95 14.03
CA GLU A 296 15.33 34.99 15.06
C GLU A 296 13.83 35.05 15.37
N ARG A 297 13.22 36.23 15.31
CA ARG A 297 11.79 36.40 15.54
C ARG A 297 10.98 35.71 14.45
N CYS A 298 11.37 35.90 13.18
CA CYS A 298 10.75 35.19 12.06
C CYS A 298 10.99 33.68 12.13
N ARG A 299 12.20 33.23 12.52
CA ARG A 299 12.49 31.80 12.75
C ARG A 299 11.52 31.19 13.76
N THR A 300 11.39 31.85 14.91
CA THR A 300 10.50 31.41 15.99
C THR A 300 9.06 31.34 15.51
N ARG A 301 8.59 32.38 14.80
CA ARG A 301 7.20 32.44 14.35
C ARG A 301 6.90 31.42 13.25
N LEU A 302 7.79 31.25 12.27
CA LEU A 302 7.65 30.21 11.24
C LEU A 302 7.63 28.80 11.85
N ARG A 303 8.43 28.57 12.90
CA ARG A 303 8.41 27.30 13.65
C ARG A 303 7.09 27.10 14.40
N GLU A 304 6.53 28.14 15.01
CA GLU A 304 5.20 28.07 15.63
C GLU A 304 4.12 27.74 14.59
N ILE A 305 4.11 28.44 13.45
CA ILE A 305 3.19 28.17 12.34
C ILE A 305 3.36 26.73 11.83
N HIS A 306 4.61 26.26 11.70
CA HIS A 306 4.89 24.87 11.34
C HIS A 306 4.21 23.90 12.33
N LEU A 307 4.30 24.13 13.64
CA LEU A 307 3.65 23.29 14.65
C LEU A 307 2.11 23.44 14.68
N GLU A 308 1.57 24.59 14.25
CA GLU A 308 0.11 24.79 14.10
C GLU A 308 -0.46 24.03 12.89
N VAL A 309 0.28 24.08 11.78
CA VAL A 309 -0.06 23.46 10.48
C VAL A 309 0.19 21.95 10.50
N VAL A 310 1.28 21.53 11.12
CA VAL A 310 1.73 20.15 11.14
C VAL A 310 1.35 19.50 12.46
N ASN A 311 0.36 18.62 12.43
CA ASN A 311 -0.05 17.88 13.60
C ASN A 311 0.75 16.57 13.71
N TYR A 312 1.56 16.46 14.75
CA TYR A 312 2.29 15.23 15.10
C TYR A 312 1.41 14.34 16.00
N ARG A 313 0.63 13.44 15.41
CA ARG A 313 -0.24 12.52 16.17
C ARG A 313 0.37 11.13 16.26
N ARG A 314 1.09 10.81 17.34
CA ARG A 314 1.68 9.50 17.76
C ARG A 314 2.48 8.69 16.72
N SER A 315 2.36 8.97 15.42
CA SER A 315 2.80 8.18 14.26
C SER A 315 2.36 8.82 12.93
N GLU A 316 1.87 10.06 12.89
CA GLU A 316 1.40 10.72 11.66
C GLU A 316 1.85 12.17 11.64
N ILE A 317 2.26 12.62 10.45
CA ILE A 317 2.48 14.02 10.12
C ILE A 317 1.31 14.46 9.24
N VAL A 318 0.29 15.08 9.85
CA VAL A 318 -0.86 15.62 9.09
C VAL A 318 -0.66 17.11 8.83
N THR A 319 -0.66 17.50 7.56
CA THR A 319 -0.75 18.90 7.17
C THR A 319 -2.21 19.35 7.21
N ARG A 320 -2.54 20.26 8.13
CA ARG A 320 -3.85 20.91 8.23
C ARG A 320 -3.96 21.98 7.15
N LEU A 321 -4.47 21.60 5.98
CA LEU A 321 -4.52 22.47 4.80
C LEU A 321 -5.38 23.73 5.01
N ASP A 322 -6.44 23.63 5.79
CA ASP A 322 -7.28 24.75 6.20
C ASP A 322 -6.46 25.79 6.97
N VAL A 323 -5.76 25.35 8.02
CA VAL A 323 -4.88 26.23 8.81
C VAL A 323 -3.73 26.76 7.99
N LEU A 324 -3.17 25.93 7.10
CA LEU A 324 -2.09 26.38 6.23
C LEU A 324 -2.54 27.53 5.35
N VAL A 325 -3.71 27.42 4.70
CA VAL A 325 -4.24 28.51 3.86
C VAL A 325 -4.52 29.76 4.68
N ASP A 326 -5.08 29.62 5.88
CA ASP A 326 -5.32 30.75 6.79
C ASP A 326 -4.00 31.45 7.20
N ARG A 327 -2.90 30.70 7.30
CA ARG A 327 -1.57 31.21 7.65
C ARG A 327 -0.74 31.68 6.46
N LEU A 328 -1.12 31.39 5.21
CA LEU A 328 -0.36 31.77 4.02
C LEU A 328 0.00 33.27 3.97
N PRO A 329 -0.90 34.23 4.27
CA PRO A 329 -0.55 35.65 4.28
C PRO A 329 0.58 35.98 5.25
N GLU A 330 0.50 35.47 6.48
CA GLU A 330 1.52 35.66 7.52
C GLU A 330 2.86 35.01 7.11
N ILE A 331 2.81 33.83 6.48
CA ILE A 331 4.03 33.19 5.96
C ILE A 331 4.66 34.06 4.86
N CYS A 332 3.88 34.65 3.95
CA CYS A 332 4.43 35.53 2.91
C CYS A 332 5.14 36.73 3.52
N GLU A 333 4.50 37.42 4.48
CA GLU A 333 5.08 38.55 5.20
C GLU A 333 6.39 38.19 5.92
N LEU A 334 6.45 37.02 6.58
CA LEU A 334 7.65 36.56 7.27
C LEU A 334 8.83 36.29 6.32
N TRP A 335 8.56 35.94 5.06
CA TRP A 335 9.59 35.76 4.03
C TRP A 335 9.94 37.05 3.26
N ASP A 336 9.14 38.11 3.47
CA ASP A 336 9.33 39.45 2.90
C ASP A 336 10.11 40.38 3.84
N THR A 337 11.42 40.15 3.94
CA THR A 337 12.33 40.93 4.80
C THR A 337 13.35 41.74 3.99
N ASP A 338 13.69 42.96 4.41
CA ASP A 338 14.81 43.72 3.81
C ASP A 338 16.18 43.31 4.36
N GLU A 339 16.23 42.36 5.30
CA GLU A 339 17.49 41.91 5.91
C GLU A 339 18.40 41.19 4.90
N GLU A 340 19.70 41.41 5.03
CA GLU A 340 20.72 40.85 4.14
C GLU A 340 20.94 39.37 4.48
N TRP A 341 20.46 38.47 3.62
CA TRP A 341 20.76 37.05 3.72
C TRP A 341 22.20 36.78 3.28
N SER A 342 22.86 35.79 3.87
CA SER A 342 24.17 35.33 3.39
C SER A 342 24.11 35.05 1.88
N SER A 343 25.12 35.50 1.14
CA SER A 343 25.11 35.69 -0.33
C SER A 343 24.75 34.47 -1.20
N GLY A 344 24.64 33.27 -0.63
CA GLY A 344 24.16 32.05 -1.32
C GLY A 344 22.66 31.78 -1.22
N VAL A 345 21.91 32.53 -0.40
CA VAL A 345 20.50 32.22 -0.05
C VAL A 345 19.50 33.26 -0.60
N LEU A 346 19.98 34.38 -1.15
CA LEU A 346 19.13 35.45 -1.69
C LEU A 346 18.23 34.99 -2.85
N VAL A 347 18.77 34.19 -3.77
CA VAL A 347 18.00 33.65 -4.91
C VAL A 347 16.96 32.64 -4.43
N GLU A 348 17.32 31.79 -3.47
CA GLU A 348 16.39 30.80 -2.88
C GLU A 348 15.21 31.52 -2.19
N ARG A 349 15.50 32.59 -1.43
CA ARG A 349 14.48 33.41 -0.77
C ARG A 349 13.55 34.09 -1.79
N ALA A 350 14.10 34.76 -2.80
CA ALA A 350 13.29 35.47 -3.80
C ALA A 350 12.32 34.52 -4.52
N VAL A 351 12.83 33.35 -4.96
CA VAL A 351 12.01 32.29 -5.58
C VAL A 351 10.96 31.78 -4.59
N ARG A 352 11.32 31.57 -3.32
CA ARG A 352 10.38 31.10 -2.30
C ARG A 352 9.25 32.09 -2.06
N HIS A 353 9.58 33.36 -1.90
CA HIS A 353 8.60 34.42 -1.67
C HIS A 353 7.65 34.54 -2.87
N GLU A 354 8.17 34.55 -4.10
CA GLU A 354 7.36 34.57 -5.32
C GLU A 354 6.41 33.36 -5.41
N GLN A 355 6.90 32.16 -5.06
CA GLN A 355 6.08 30.94 -5.01
C GLN A 355 4.96 31.05 -3.96
N LEU A 356 5.28 31.57 -2.77
CA LEU A 356 4.31 31.76 -1.69
C LEU A 356 3.25 32.81 -2.05
N VAL A 357 3.63 33.93 -2.64
CA VAL A 357 2.71 34.98 -3.09
C VAL A 357 1.80 34.44 -4.20
N THR A 358 2.36 33.71 -5.17
CA THR A 358 1.58 33.05 -6.23
C THR A 358 0.57 32.07 -5.63
N LEU A 359 0.99 31.28 -4.64
CA LEU A 359 0.13 30.34 -3.93
C LEU A 359 -0.96 31.07 -3.13
N GLN A 360 -0.62 32.14 -2.40
CA GLN A 360 -1.57 32.97 -1.69
C GLN A 360 -2.63 33.52 -2.66
N HIS A 361 -2.20 34.07 -3.79
CA HIS A 361 -3.11 34.59 -4.81
C HIS A 361 -4.04 33.48 -5.34
N LEU A 362 -3.48 32.31 -5.65
CA LEU A 362 -4.23 31.13 -6.11
C LEU A 362 -5.34 30.73 -5.13
N TRP A 363 -5.08 30.76 -3.81
CA TRP A 363 -6.04 30.30 -2.80
C TRP A 363 -6.97 31.41 -2.28
N THR A 364 -6.69 32.68 -2.55
CA THR A 364 -7.51 33.82 -2.13
C THR A 364 -8.39 34.38 -3.25
N ASP A 365 -7.96 34.29 -4.51
CA ASP A 365 -8.71 34.75 -5.67
C ASP A 365 -9.43 33.59 -6.38
N ALA A 366 -10.77 33.67 -6.42
CA ALA A 366 -11.62 32.67 -7.05
C ALA A 366 -11.34 32.51 -8.55
N ALA A 367 -11.00 33.61 -9.24
CA ALA A 367 -10.73 33.56 -10.68
C ALA A 367 -9.41 32.83 -10.97
N SER A 368 -8.34 33.16 -10.23
CA SER A 368 -7.06 32.47 -10.30
C SER A 368 -7.17 31.00 -9.94
N PHE A 369 -7.93 30.66 -8.89
CA PHE A 369 -8.21 29.28 -8.53
C PHE A 369 -8.89 28.49 -9.65
N GLN A 370 -9.95 29.07 -10.24
CA GLN A 370 -10.67 28.43 -11.33
C GLN A 370 -9.80 28.29 -12.58
N ALA A 371 -9.01 29.30 -12.93
CA ALA A 371 -8.10 29.24 -14.07
C ALA A 371 -7.06 28.12 -13.90
N ARG A 372 -6.50 27.97 -12.70
CA ARG A 372 -5.55 26.88 -12.39
C ARG A 372 -6.22 25.51 -12.42
N MET A 373 -7.46 25.40 -11.93
CA MET A 373 -8.26 24.18 -12.05
C MET A 373 -8.47 23.79 -13.52
N ASP A 374 -8.88 24.74 -14.36
CA ASP A 374 -9.14 24.52 -15.78
C ASP A 374 -7.85 24.11 -16.52
N GLU A 375 -6.71 24.72 -16.17
CA GLU A 375 -5.39 24.35 -16.69
C GLU A 375 -5.05 22.89 -16.36
N ILE A 376 -5.16 22.50 -15.08
CA ILE A 376 -4.88 21.13 -14.63
C ILE A 376 -5.84 20.14 -15.32
N GLU A 377 -7.13 20.45 -15.39
CA GLU A 377 -8.11 19.60 -16.07
C GLU A 377 -7.83 19.48 -17.58
N GLY A 378 -7.40 20.56 -18.23
CA GLY A 378 -6.99 20.58 -19.64
C GLY A 378 -5.78 19.70 -19.90
N ASP A 379 -4.77 19.79 -19.04
CA ASP A 379 -3.56 18.97 -19.07
C ASP A 379 -3.88 17.48 -18.85
N LEU A 380 -4.70 17.17 -17.85
CA LEU A 380 -5.18 15.80 -17.60
C LEU A 380 -5.92 15.25 -18.82
N ALA A 381 -6.86 16.02 -19.39
CA ALA A 381 -7.58 15.59 -20.59
C ALA A 381 -6.65 15.37 -21.80
N LEU A 382 -5.58 16.16 -21.95
CA LEU A 382 -4.58 15.96 -22.99
C LEU A 382 -3.81 14.64 -22.77
N ARG A 383 -3.38 14.37 -21.53
CA ARG A 383 -2.67 13.14 -21.17
C ARG A 383 -3.56 11.90 -21.30
N GLU A 384 -4.85 12.00 -20.94
CA GLU A 384 -5.84 10.93 -21.16
C GLU A 384 -6.01 10.60 -22.65
N ARG A 385 -6.16 11.63 -23.51
CA ARG A 385 -6.22 11.41 -24.97
C ARG A 385 -4.95 10.75 -25.49
N ARG A 386 -3.79 11.15 -24.96
CA ARG A 386 -2.50 10.54 -25.32
C ARG A 386 -2.41 9.08 -24.85
N LEU A 387 -2.90 8.77 -23.64
CA LEU A 387 -3.00 7.42 -23.10
C LEU A 387 -3.83 6.50 -24.00
N VAL A 388 -5.01 6.96 -24.45
CA VAL A 388 -5.85 6.21 -25.40
C VAL A 388 -5.08 5.92 -26.70
N ARG A 389 -4.39 6.92 -27.27
CA ARG A 389 -3.62 6.73 -28.51
C ARG A 389 -2.46 5.75 -28.33
N VAL A 390 -1.69 5.87 -27.26
CA VAL A 390 -0.56 4.97 -26.98
C VAL A 390 -1.05 3.54 -26.79
N ARG A 391 -2.13 3.32 -26.03
CA ARG A 391 -2.71 1.99 -25.85
C ARG A 391 -3.20 1.39 -27.16
N ASN A 392 -3.92 2.17 -27.98
CA ASN A 392 -4.42 1.67 -29.26
C ASN A 392 -3.28 1.39 -30.25
N ALA A 393 -2.24 2.24 -30.28
CA ALA A 393 -1.05 1.98 -31.08
C ALA A 393 -0.37 0.68 -30.66
N ALA A 394 -0.16 0.47 -29.35
CA ALA A 394 0.44 -0.75 -28.83
C ALA A 394 -0.35 -2.01 -29.19
N GLN A 395 -1.68 -1.96 -29.10
CA GLN A 395 -2.53 -3.10 -29.40
C GLN A 395 -2.61 -3.45 -30.88
N HIS A 396 -2.50 -2.47 -31.77
CA HIS A 396 -2.66 -2.65 -33.21
C HIS A 396 -1.32 -2.62 -33.98
N GLY A 397 -0.18 -2.59 -33.27
CA GLY A 397 1.15 -2.53 -33.89
C GLY A 397 1.48 -1.18 -34.55
N GLY A 398 0.83 -0.10 -34.11
CA GLY A 398 1.11 1.26 -34.55
C GLY A 398 2.37 1.84 -33.90
N PRO A 399 2.93 2.93 -34.46
CA PRO A 399 4.13 3.57 -33.91
C PRO A 399 3.88 4.21 -32.55
N ILE A 400 4.83 4.06 -31.63
CA ILE A 400 4.81 4.65 -30.29
C ILE A 400 6.09 5.46 -30.10
N LEU A 401 5.96 6.70 -29.63
CA LEU A 401 7.08 7.57 -29.29
C LEU A 401 7.36 7.47 -27.79
N ASP A 402 8.62 7.35 -27.40
CA ASP A 402 9.05 7.25 -26.00
C ASP A 402 8.62 8.47 -25.18
N GLU A 403 8.68 9.67 -25.76
CA GLU A 403 8.20 10.92 -25.12
C GLU A 403 6.71 10.84 -24.81
N SER A 404 5.92 10.21 -25.70
CA SER A 404 4.49 10.05 -25.49
C SER A 404 4.21 9.14 -24.31
N VAL A 405 4.94 8.02 -24.19
CA VAL A 405 4.84 7.07 -23.07
C VAL A 405 5.28 7.71 -21.76
N ARG A 406 6.47 8.35 -21.74
CA ARG A 406 7.01 9.04 -20.56
C ARG A 406 6.05 10.09 -20.00
N SER A 407 5.31 10.78 -20.87
CA SER A 407 4.37 11.82 -20.44
C SER A 407 3.07 11.31 -19.80
N ILE A 408 2.78 10.00 -19.87
CA ILE A 408 1.51 9.41 -19.39
C ILE A 408 1.69 8.28 -18.37
N VAL A 409 2.89 7.71 -18.23
CA VAL A 409 3.12 6.54 -17.36
C VAL A 409 2.72 6.82 -15.91
N ASP A 410 3.13 7.97 -15.36
CA ASP A 410 2.81 8.35 -13.99
C ASP A 410 1.30 8.59 -13.79
N LEU A 411 0.61 9.14 -14.81
CA LEU A 411 -0.85 9.30 -14.76
C LEU A 411 -1.53 7.93 -14.74
N ALA A 412 -1.11 7.00 -15.61
CA ALA A 412 -1.69 5.67 -15.69
C ALA A 412 -1.51 4.89 -14.38
N ASP A 413 -0.31 4.93 -13.81
CA ASP A 413 0.00 4.25 -12.54
C ASP A 413 -0.75 4.84 -11.36
N ARG A 414 -0.75 6.18 -11.24
CA ARG A 414 -1.49 6.87 -10.18
C ARG A 414 -2.99 6.59 -10.28
N ALA A 415 -3.54 6.61 -11.50
CA ALA A 415 -4.95 6.34 -11.71
C ALA A 415 -5.31 4.90 -11.32
N ARG A 416 -4.53 3.92 -11.78
CA ARG A 416 -4.71 2.52 -11.40
C ARG A 416 -4.66 2.35 -9.88
N GLN A 417 -3.64 2.88 -9.21
CA GLN A 417 -3.45 2.74 -7.76
C GLN A 417 -4.60 3.38 -6.97
N GLN A 418 -5.02 4.59 -7.34
CA GLN A 418 -6.14 5.27 -6.70
C GLN A 418 -7.44 4.47 -6.86
N ILE A 419 -7.72 3.98 -8.07
CA ILE A 419 -8.92 3.18 -8.37
C ILE A 419 -8.91 1.88 -7.56
N ILE A 420 -7.81 1.12 -7.57
CA ILE A 420 -7.66 -0.10 -6.77
C ILE A 420 -7.95 0.20 -5.30
N ALA A 421 -7.29 1.23 -4.77
CA ALA A 421 -7.37 1.55 -3.35
C ALA A 421 -8.77 1.98 -2.91
N ASP A 422 -9.49 2.73 -3.75
CA ASP A 422 -10.88 3.10 -3.50
C ASP A 422 -11.81 1.89 -3.56
N MET A 423 -11.63 1.01 -4.55
CA MET A 423 -12.45 -0.20 -4.71
C MET A 423 -12.23 -1.22 -3.58
N VAL A 424 -10.97 -1.46 -3.17
CA VAL A 424 -10.68 -2.37 -2.05
C VAL A 424 -11.29 -1.83 -0.76
N ASP A 425 -11.06 -0.57 -0.41
CA ASP A 425 -11.65 0.04 0.80
C ASP A 425 -13.18 0.08 0.77
N GLY A 426 -13.77 0.24 -0.42
CA GLY A 426 -15.20 0.07 -0.66
C GLY A 426 -15.68 -1.31 -0.24
N LEU A 427 -15.13 -2.34 -0.86
CA LEU A 427 -15.51 -3.74 -0.64
C LEU A 427 -15.28 -4.19 0.81
N VAL A 428 -14.18 -3.77 1.43
CA VAL A 428 -13.88 -4.07 2.84
C VAL A 428 -14.94 -3.48 3.76
N LYS A 429 -15.36 -2.24 3.48
CA LYS A 429 -16.45 -1.58 4.22
C LYS A 429 -17.85 -2.08 3.82
N GLY A 430 -17.95 -3.18 3.05
CA GLY A 430 -19.21 -3.78 2.62
C GLY A 430 -19.94 -3.01 1.51
N ARG A 431 -19.27 -2.08 0.82
CA ARG A 431 -19.84 -1.32 -0.30
C ARG A 431 -19.49 -1.99 -1.62
N ALA A 432 -20.46 -2.06 -2.53
CA ALA A 432 -20.18 -2.46 -3.91
C ALA A 432 -19.25 -1.47 -4.61
N CYS A 433 -18.47 -1.93 -5.60
CA CYS A 433 -17.60 -1.06 -6.39
C CYS A 433 -18.36 0.06 -7.12
N SER A 434 -19.57 -0.22 -7.61
CA SER A 434 -20.45 0.79 -8.23
C SER A 434 -20.84 1.90 -7.23
N SER A 435 -21.24 1.54 -6.02
CA SER A 435 -21.54 2.48 -4.93
C SER A 435 -20.33 3.33 -4.55
N THR A 436 -19.14 2.73 -4.55
CA THR A 436 -17.88 3.46 -4.31
C THR A 436 -17.62 4.50 -5.40
N LEU A 437 -17.79 4.13 -6.67
CA LEU A 437 -17.68 5.06 -7.81
C LEU A 437 -18.70 6.19 -7.73
N ASP A 438 -19.95 5.90 -7.36
CA ASP A 438 -20.96 6.93 -7.17
C ASP A 438 -20.58 7.91 -6.06
N GLY A 439 -19.92 7.43 -5.00
CA GLY A 439 -19.33 8.29 -3.97
C GLY A 439 -18.26 9.24 -4.52
N VAL A 440 -17.37 8.75 -5.38
CA VAL A 440 -16.36 9.58 -6.08
C VAL A 440 -17.05 10.68 -6.92
N ARG A 441 -18.10 10.32 -7.67
CA ARG A 441 -18.89 11.27 -8.48
C ARG A 441 -19.60 12.31 -7.61
N ARG A 442 -20.27 11.87 -6.53
CA ARG A 442 -20.93 12.76 -5.56
C ARG A 442 -19.96 13.75 -4.92
N LEU A 443 -18.75 13.31 -4.58
CA LEU A 443 -17.71 14.18 -4.05
C LEU A 443 -17.32 15.26 -5.07
N SER A 444 -17.11 14.88 -6.33
CA SER A 444 -16.81 15.82 -7.42
C SER A 444 -17.94 16.86 -7.57
N ASP A 445 -19.20 16.43 -7.59
CA ASP A 445 -20.35 17.32 -7.72
C ASP A 445 -20.55 18.21 -6.49
N ARG A 446 -20.23 17.72 -5.28
CA ARG A 446 -20.26 18.51 -4.05
C ARG A 446 -19.21 19.62 -4.09
N ARG A 447 -17.98 19.31 -4.50
CA ARG A 447 -16.90 20.31 -4.64
C ARG A 447 -17.25 21.37 -5.68
N ARG A 448 -17.77 20.96 -6.85
CA ARG A 448 -18.24 21.89 -7.89
C ARG A 448 -19.33 22.84 -7.36
N ARG A 449 -20.30 22.31 -6.61
CA ARG A 449 -21.37 23.11 -5.98
C ARG A 449 -20.85 24.09 -4.92
N ILE A 450 -19.84 23.71 -4.14
CA ILE A 450 -19.25 24.59 -3.13
C ILE A 450 -18.49 25.73 -3.80
N LEU A 451 -17.68 25.44 -4.82
CA LEU A 451 -16.98 26.47 -5.59
C LEU A 451 -17.94 27.45 -6.26
N SER A 452 -19.07 26.98 -6.78
CA SER A 452 -20.08 27.85 -7.39
C SER A 452 -20.85 28.74 -6.40
N THR A 453 -20.89 28.38 -5.11
CA THR A 453 -21.71 29.07 -4.09
C THR A 453 -20.89 29.94 -3.14
N THR A 454 -19.74 29.46 -2.67
CA THR A 454 -18.97 30.13 -1.60
C THR A 454 -17.92 31.11 -2.11
N LYS A 455 -17.54 31.04 -3.39
CA LYS A 455 -16.37 31.74 -3.99
C LYS A 455 -15.03 31.49 -3.26
N SER A 456 -14.99 30.71 -2.17
CA SER A 456 -13.78 30.41 -1.40
C SER A 456 -13.31 28.99 -1.71
N PRO A 457 -12.11 28.83 -2.30
CA PRO A 457 -11.49 27.53 -2.51
C PRO A 457 -11.28 26.73 -1.22
N VAL A 458 -11.11 27.42 -0.08
CA VAL A 458 -10.86 26.82 1.24
C VAL A 458 -12.04 25.98 1.71
N SER A 459 -13.28 26.46 1.49
CA SER A 459 -14.48 25.70 1.87
C SER A 459 -14.60 24.37 1.13
N ALA A 460 -14.03 24.25 -0.08
CA ALA A 460 -14.03 23.03 -0.86
C ALA A 460 -12.89 22.06 -0.45
N LEU A 461 -11.81 22.54 0.17
CA LEU A 461 -10.71 21.71 0.70
C LEU A 461 -11.18 20.82 1.86
N SER A 462 -12.02 21.37 2.74
CA SER A 462 -12.48 20.73 3.97
C SER A 462 -13.65 19.77 3.77
N VAL A 463 -14.08 19.54 2.53
CA VAL A 463 -15.14 18.57 2.23
C VAL A 463 -14.61 17.16 2.52
N PRO A 464 -15.14 16.47 3.56
CA PRO A 464 -14.73 15.12 3.85
C PRO A 464 -15.08 14.22 2.67
N VAL A 465 -14.21 13.24 2.40
CA VAL A 465 -14.51 12.17 1.45
C VAL A 465 -15.50 11.23 2.14
N GLU A 466 -16.78 11.58 2.10
CA GLU A 466 -17.87 10.76 2.61
C GLU A 466 -18.35 9.83 1.49
N PHE A 467 -18.05 8.54 1.61
CA PHE A 467 -18.59 7.52 0.72
C PHE A 467 -19.87 6.86 1.27
N THR A 468 -20.72 7.63 1.95
CA THR A 468 -22.02 7.18 2.47
C THR A 468 -23.06 7.03 1.36
#